data_AF-A0A3B9W8W6-F1
#
_entry.id   AF-A0A3B9W8W6-F1
#
_cell.length_a   1.000
_cell.length_b   1.000
_cell.length_c   1.000
_cell.angle_alpha   90.00
_cell.angle_beta   90.00
_cell.angle_gamma   90.00
#
_symmetry.space_group_name_H-M   'P 1'
#
loop_
_entity.id
_entity.type
_entity.pdbx_description
1 polymer ?
#
loop_
_entity_poly.entity_id
_entity_poly.type
_entity_poly.pdbx_seq_one_letter_code
_entity_poly.pdbx_strand_id
1 'polypeptide(L)' 'MKLITAVVRPEKFSDVKDALEAYGVQGMTVLTVHGYGRQRGHREVYRGAEYTVDLLEKVRIET' A
#
# COMPACT_ATOMS: atom_id res chain seq x y z
N MET A 1 -7.90 -23.94 -2.00
CA MET A 1 -6.83 -22.95 -1.78
C MET A 1 -7.33 -21.58 -2.16
N LYS A 2 -6.89 -20.51 -1.49
CA LYS A 2 -7.30 -19.12 -1.77
C LYS A 2 -6.06 -18.24 -1.79
N LEU A 3 -6.04 -17.26 -2.68
CA LEU A 3 -5.04 -16.19 -2.71
C LEU A 3 -5.63 -14.99 -1.97
N ILE A 4 -4.93 -14.51 -0.94
CA ILE A 4 -5.31 -13.32 -0.18
C ILE A 4 -4.49 -12.16 -0.73
N THR A 5 -5.16 -11.11 -1.22
CA THR A 5 -4.52 -9.86 -1.64
C THR A 5 -4.88 -8.75 -0.65
N ALA A 6 -3.87 -8.14 -0.05
CA ALA A 6 -4.03 -6.96 0.80
C ALA A 6 -3.30 -5.76 0.17
N VAL A 7 -3.94 -4.59 0.15
CA VAL A 7 -3.31 -3.32 -0.24
C VAL A 7 -3.33 -2.41 0.97
N VAL A 8 -2.15 -2.11 1.50
CA VAL A 8 -1.97 -1.38 2.76
C VAL A 8 -1.14 -0.12 2.57
N ARG A 9 -1.14 0.75 3.58
CA ARG A 9 -0.23 1.91 3.60
C ARG A 9 1.21 1.42 3.82
N PRO A 10 2.22 2.04 3.19
CA PRO A 10 3.61 1.60 3.31
C PRO A 10 4.10 1.47 4.76
N GLU A 11 3.73 2.43 5.62
CA GLU A 11 4.11 2.44 7.04
C GLU A 11 3.51 1.29 7.87
N LYS A 12 2.51 0.58 7.34
CA LYS A 12 1.88 -0.57 8.00
C LYS A 12 2.46 -1.91 7.56
N PHE A 13 3.37 -1.93 6.59
CA PHE A 13 3.90 -3.19 6.05
C PHE A 13 4.60 -4.04 7.11
N SER A 14 5.45 -3.45 7.97
CA SER A 14 6.15 -4.19 9.03
C SER A 14 5.17 -4.87 9.98
N ASP A 15 4.19 -4.11 10.50
CA ASP A 15 3.16 -4.64 11.41
C ASP A 15 2.41 -5.83 10.79
N VAL A 16 2.07 -5.74 9.50
CA VAL A 16 1.35 -6.82 8.79
C VAL A 16 2.23 -8.04 8.58
N LYS A 17 3.50 -7.85 8.19
CA LYS A 17 4.48 -8.92 8.01
C LYS A 17 4.67 -9.70 9.31
N ASP A 18 4.92 -9.00 10.41
CA ASP A 18 5.21 -9.62 11.71
C ASP A 18 3.99 -10.37 12.25
N ALA A 19 2.78 -9.82 12.05
CA ALA A 19 1.54 -10.50 12.41
C ALA A 19 1.35 -11.78 11.58
N LEU A 20 1.54 -11.74 10.25
CA LEU A 20 1.40 -12.89 9.37
C LEU A 20 2.40 -14.01 9.74
N GLU A 21 3.65 -13.65 10.03
CA GLU A 21 4.67 -14.59 10.50
C GLU A 21 4.28 -15.25 11.82
N ALA A 22 3.73 -14.49 12.78
CA ALA A 22 3.24 -15.01 14.06
C ALA A 22 2.06 -16.00 13.90
N TYR A 23 1.28 -15.88 12.82
CA TYR A 23 0.21 -16.83 12.45
C TYR A 23 0.70 -18.00 11.57
N GLY A 24 2.00 -18.11 11.32
CA GLY A 24 2.59 -19.22 10.57
C GLY A 24 2.59 -19.05 9.05
N VAL A 25 2.31 -17.84 8.54
CA VAL A 25 2.44 -17.52 7.12
C VAL A 25 3.90 -17.20 6.82
N GLN A 26 4.61 -18.12 6.17
CA GLN A 26 6.06 -18.04 5.94
C GLN A 26 6.45 -17.43 4.58
N GLY A 27 5.51 -17.33 3.65
CA GLY A 27 5.76 -16.83 2.30
C GLY A 27 4.73 -15.80 1.89
N MET A 28 5.19 -14.71 1.29
CA MET A 28 4.35 -13.67 0.70
C MET A 28 5.08 -12.98 -0.45
N THR A 29 4.34 -12.52 -1.45
CA THR A 29 4.86 -11.67 -2.53
C THR A 29 4.48 -10.23 -2.23
N VAL A 30 5.43 -9.32 -2.38
CA VAL A 30 5.25 -7.89 -2.08
C VAL A 30 5.52 -7.07 -3.32
N LEU A 31 4.61 -6.14 -3.65
CA LEU A 31 4.76 -5.20 -4.75
C LEU A 31 4.49 -3.77 -4.29
N THR A 32 5.28 -2.82 -4.79
CA THR A 32 4.95 -1.40 -4.72
C THR A 32 3.90 -1.08 -5.77
N VAL A 33 2.78 -0.52 -5.36
CA VAL A 33 1.66 -0.18 -6.24
C VAL A 33 1.18 1.24 -5.96
N HIS A 34 0.42 1.79 -6.90
CA HIS A 34 -0.21 3.08 -6.75
C HIS A 34 -1.73 2.89 -6.65
N GLY A 35 -2.37 3.59 -5.70
CA GLY A 35 -3.80 3.47 -5.44
C GLY A 35 -4.51 4.82 -5.48
N TYR A 36 -5.72 4.82 -6.05
CA TYR A 36 -6.67 5.93 -6.02
C TYR A 36 -7.93 5.49 -5.27
N GLY A 37 -8.57 6.37 -4.48
CA GLY A 37 -9.77 5.99 -3.73
C GLY A 37 -10.35 7.12 -2.88
N ARG A 38 -10.99 6.77 -1.74
CA ARG A 38 -11.66 7.73 -0.85
C ARG A 38 -10.74 8.81 -0.27
N GLN A 39 -9.45 8.51 -0.15
CA GLN A 39 -8.46 9.48 0.32
C GLN A 39 -8.37 10.70 -0.64
N ARG A 40 -8.84 10.53 -1.89
CA ARG A 40 -8.74 11.46 -3.04
C ARG A 40 -7.29 11.89 -3.27
N GLY A 41 -7.02 12.46 -4.44
CA GLY A 41 -5.74 13.11 -4.65
C GLY A 41 -5.59 14.31 -3.72
N HIS A 42 -4.37 14.59 -3.27
CA HIS A 42 -4.05 15.84 -2.58
C HIS A 42 -3.50 16.83 -3.60
N ARG A 43 -3.92 18.10 -3.52
CA ARG A 43 -3.38 19.15 -4.40
C ARG A 43 -2.11 19.68 -3.75
N GLU A 44 -0.97 19.36 -4.33
CA GLU A 44 0.33 19.85 -3.89
C GLU A 44 0.71 21.08 -4.72
N VAL A 45 1.15 22.15 -4.05
CA VAL A 45 1.71 23.32 -4.73
C VAL A 45 3.21 23.13 -4.81
N TYR A 46 3.74 22.93 -6.01
CA TYR A 46 5.19 22.86 -6.24
C TYR A 46 5.63 24.05 -7.11
N ARG A 47 6.47 24.92 -6.55
CA ARG A 47 7.01 26.13 -7.22
C ARG A 47 5.94 27.04 -7.84
N GLY A 48 4.80 27.20 -7.18
CA GLY A 48 3.71 28.07 -7.65
C GLY A 48 2.81 27.45 -8.71
N ALA A 49 3.04 26.20 -9.12
CA ALA A 49 2.12 25.40 -9.92
C ALA A 49 1.41 24.38 -9.03
N GLU A 50 0.09 24.24 -9.20
CA GLU A 50 -0.69 23.23 -8.51
C GLU A 50 -0.64 21.91 -9.29
N TYR A 51 -0.14 20.86 -8.63
CA TYR A 51 -0.15 19.50 -9.13
C TYR A 51 -1.17 18.70 -8.34
N THR A 52 -2.10 18.06 -9.05
CA THR A 52 -3.00 17.09 -8.43
C THR A 52 -2.27 15.75 -8.39
N VAL A 53 -1.91 15.29 -7.19
CA VAL A 53 -1.37 13.94 -7.01
C VAL A 53 -2.57 13.01 -6.80
N ASP A 54 -3.02 12.38 -7.88
CA ASP A 54 -4.17 11.46 -7.80
C ASP A 54 -3.79 10.13 -7.14
N LEU A 55 -2.59 9.63 -7.42
CA LEU A 55 -2.16 8.31 -7.02
C LEU A 55 -1.26 8.35 -5.79
N LEU A 56 -1.62 7.58 -4.77
CA LEU A 56 -0.79 7.40 -3.57
C LEU A 56 -0.07 6.06 -3.61
N GLU A 57 1.20 6.06 -3.23
CA GLU A 57 1.97 4.83 -3.07
C GLU A 57 1.37 3.94 -1.97
N LYS A 58 1.30 2.64 -2.26
CA LYS A 58 0.78 1.58 -1.40
C LYS A 58 1.65 0.32 -1.55
N VAL A 59 1.50 -0.58 -0.59
CA VAL A 59 2.13 -1.90 -0.64
C VAL A 59 1.04 -2.95 -0.87
N ARG A 60 1.20 -3.77 -1.91
CA ARG A 60 0.37 -4.95 -2.16
C ARG A 60 1.08 -6.19 -1.64
N ILE A 61 0.36 -6.99 -0.86
CA ILE A 61 0.83 -8.26 -0.29
C ILE A 61 -0.06 -9.37 -0.83
N GLU A 62 0.55 -10.45 -1.31
CA GLU A 62 -0.11 -11.66 -1.79
C GLU A 62 0.38 -12.89 -1.02
N THR A 63 -0.54 -13.68 -0.44
CA THR A 63 -0.27 -14.91 0.30
C THR A 63 -1.31 -15.99 0.06
#